data_AF-A0A0X8X8R2-F1
#
_entry.id   AF-A0A0X8X8R2-F1
#
_cell.length_a   1.000
_cell.length_b   1.000
_cell.length_c   1.000
_cell.angle_alpha   90.00
_cell.angle_beta   90.00
_cell.angle_gamma   90.00
#
_symmetry.space_group_name_H-M   'P 1'
#
loop_
_entity.id
_entity.type
_entity.pdbx_description
1 polymer ?
#
loop_
_entity_poly.entity_id
_entity_poly.type
_entity_poly.pdbx_seq_one_letter_code
_entity_poly.pdbx_strand_id
1 'polypeptide(L)' 'MRIRRIAILIDGGFFHKRLPKLVEPHFCDTPAATADSARHLCKRHVLRLTNLEADGVWLDYVYRLFYYDAQPFQGVVVQW' A
#
# COMPACT_ATOMS: atom_id res chain seq x y z
N MET A 1 -5.29 -21.86 -15.68
CA MET A 1 -5.02 -21.42 -14.29
C MET A 1 -5.86 -20.18 -13.99
N ARG A 2 -6.62 -20.16 -12.88
CA ARG A 2 -7.25 -18.91 -12.42
C ARG A 2 -6.13 -18.00 -11.92
N ILE A 3 -5.85 -16.91 -12.63
CA ILE A 3 -4.90 -15.89 -12.18
C ILE A 3 -5.43 -15.35 -10.84
N ARG A 4 -4.66 -15.54 -9.76
CA ARG A 4 -5.00 -14.98 -8.45
C ARG A 4 -4.86 -13.47 -8.54
N ARG A 5 -5.99 -12.78 -8.44
CA ARG A 5 -6.05 -11.32 -8.46
C ARG A 5 -6.03 -10.78 -7.04
N ILE A 6 -5.07 -9.93 -6.73
CA ILE A 6 -4.77 -9.39 -5.40
C ILE A 6 -5.26 -7.95 -5.33
N ALA A 7 -6.08 -7.63 -4.34
CA ALA A 7 -6.43 -6.26 -3.98
C ALA A 7 -5.68 -5.89 -2.70
N ILE A 8 -5.06 -4.71 -2.67
CA ILE A 8 -4.37 -4.19 -1.48
C ILE A 8 -5.08 -2.93 -1.04
N LEU A 9 -5.39 -2.84 0.25
CA LEU A 9 -5.94 -1.65 0.89
C LEU A 9 -4.90 -1.10 1.87
N ILE A 10 -4.48 0.14 1.67
CA ILE A 10 -3.55 0.87 2.53
C ILE A 10 -4.34 1.88 3.34
N ASP A 11 -4.32 1.71 4.67
CA ASP A 11 -4.71 2.73 5.63
C ASP A 11 -3.60 3.78 5.70
N GLY A 12 -3.87 4.98 5.21
CA GLY A 12 -2.93 6.10 5.16
C GLY A 12 -2.47 6.53 6.55
N GLY A 13 -3.39 6.62 7.52
CA GLY A 13 -3.10 7.02 8.89
C GLY A 13 -2.17 6.03 9.59
N PHE A 14 -2.40 4.73 9.41
CA PHE A 14 -1.48 3.70 9.90
C PHE A 14 -0.15 3.69 9.13
N PHE A 15 -0.23 3.83 7.81
CA PHE A 15 0.93 3.78 6.92
C PHE A 15 1.93 4.90 7.24
N HIS A 16 1.47 6.15 7.36
CA HIS A 16 2.32 7.29 7.70
C HIS A 16 2.98 7.14 9.08
N LYS A 17 2.29 6.58 10.07
CA LYS A 17 2.86 6.34 11.40
C LYS A 17 3.92 5.22 11.40
N ARG A 18 3.79 4.25 10.49
CA ARG A 18 4.65 3.07 10.44
C ARG A 18 5.84 3.23 9.50
N LEU A 19 5.67 3.89 8.36
CA LEU A 19 6.68 3.98 7.31
C LEU A 19 8.03 4.50 7.81
N PRO A 20 8.13 5.59 8.60
CA PRO A 20 9.42 6.09 9.10
C PRO A 20 10.20 5.13 10.00
N LYS A 21 9.57 4.05 10.48
CA LYS A 21 10.21 2.98 11.28
C LYS A 21 10.76 1.85 10.42
N LEU A 22 10.45 1.84 9.12
CA LEU A 22 10.76 0.75 8.19
C LEU A 22 11.78 1.16 7.12
N VAL A 23 11.89 2.45 6.83
CA VAL A 23 12.73 2.99 5.76
C VAL A 23 13.52 4.19 6.27
N GLU A 24 14.60 4.53 5.57
CA GLU A 24 15.36 5.74 5.84
C GLU A 24 14.52 7.01 5.59
N PRO A 25 14.83 8.14 6.27
CA PRO A 25 14.00 9.35 6.21
C PRO A 25 13.70 9.87 4.80
N HIS A 26 14.69 9.83 3.90
CA HIS A 26 14.52 10.33 2.52
C HIS A 26 13.43 9.59 1.71
N PHE A 27 13.00 8.41 2.15
CA PHE A 27 11.89 7.67 1.56
C PHE A 27 10.50 8.08 2.08
N CYS A 28 10.43 8.97 3.05
CA CYS A 28 9.17 9.51 3.60
C CYS A 28 9.08 11.05 3.60
N ASP A 29 10.11 11.76 3.14
CA ASP A 29 10.17 13.24 3.18
C ASP A 29 9.21 13.93 2.22
N THR A 30 8.82 13.26 1.13
CA THR A 30 7.93 13.82 0.11
C THR A 30 6.73 12.90 -0.16
N PRO A 31 5.60 13.45 -0.63
CA PRO A 31 4.48 12.63 -1.09
C PRO A 31 4.88 11.61 -2.16
N ALA A 32 5.76 11.99 -3.10
CA ALA A 32 6.27 11.10 -4.14
C ALA A 32 7.09 9.94 -3.55
N ALA A 33 8.06 10.23 -2.68
CA ALA A 33 8.87 9.21 -2.02
C ALA A 33 8.01 8.25 -1.18
N THR A 34 7.00 8.78 -0.50
CA THR A 34 6.04 7.99 0.28
C THR A 34 5.20 7.06 -0.62
N ALA A 35 4.73 7.57 -1.76
CA ALA A 35 4.00 6.76 -2.74
C ALA A 35 4.88 5.66 -3.35
N ASP A 36 6.15 5.96 -3.65
CA ASP A 36 7.10 4.96 -4.14
C ASP A 36 7.40 3.88 -3.09
N SER A 37 7.52 4.27 -1.82
CA SER A 37 7.62 3.32 -0.71
C SER A 37 6.40 2.40 -0.62
N ALA A 38 5.19 2.97 -0.74
CA ALA A 38 3.96 2.19 -0.76
C ALA A 38 3.93 1.19 -1.92
N ARG A 39 4.32 1.64 -3.12
CA ARG A 39 4.44 0.79 -4.32
C ARG A 39 5.45 -0.33 -4.10
N HIS A 40 6.62 -0.04 -3.54
CA HIS A 40 7.65 -1.03 -3.26
C HIS A 40 7.17 -2.11 -2.28
N LEU A 41 6.51 -1.70 -1.20
CA LEU A 41 5.94 -2.62 -0.21
C LEU A 41 4.83 -3.49 -0.82
N CYS A 42 3.97 -2.93 -1.67
CA CYS A 42 2.95 -3.68 -2.41
C CYS A 42 3.59 -4.72 -3.34
N LYS A 43 4.59 -4.33 -4.13
CA LYS A 43 5.34 -5.22 -5.02
C LYS A 43 5.93 -6.39 -4.24
N ARG A 44 6.66 -6.10 -3.15
CA ARG A 44 7.26 -7.14 -2.28
C ARG A 44 6.20 -8.07 -1.69
N HIS A 45 5.04 -7.54 -1.30
CA HIS A 45 3.94 -8.36 -0.78
C HIS A 45 3.37 -9.30 -1.84
N VAL A 46 3.14 -8.81 -3.06
CA VAL A 46 2.64 -9.61 -4.18
C VAL A 46 3.62 -10.71 -4.55
N LEU A 47 4.90 -10.38 -4.76
CA LEU A 47 5.94 -11.36 -5.11
C LEU A 47 6.02 -12.50 -4.08
N ARG A 48 5.89 -12.17 -2.79
CA ARG A 48 5.85 -13.16 -1.70
C ARG A 48 4.62 -14.08 -1.78
N LEU A 49 3.46 -13.55 -2.16
CA LEU A 49 2.22 -14.33 -2.26
C LEU A 49 2.16 -15.21 -3.52
N THR A 50 2.83 -14.80 -4.59
CA THR A 50 2.83 -15.46 -5.89
C THR A 50 4.06 -16.35 -6.11
N ASN A 51 5.03 -16.32 -5.19
CA ASN A 51 6.31 -17.03 -5.27
C ASN A 51 7.06 -16.72 -6.57
N LEU A 52 7.07 -15.43 -6.96
CA LEU A 52 7.74 -14.93 -8.17
C LEU A 52 9.09 -14.29 -7.83
N GLU A 53 10.10 -14.61 -8.62
CA GLU A 53 11.46 -14.05 -8.57
C GLU A 53 11.56 -12.81 -9.50
N ALA A 54 10.98 -11.69 -9.07
CA ALA A 54 11.17 -10.31 -9.57
C ALA A 54 10.79 -9.85 -11.02
N ASP A 55 10.50 -8.53 -11.04
CA ASP A 55 10.35 -7.45 -12.03
C ASP A 55 9.40 -7.47 -13.23
N GLY A 56 9.02 -8.60 -13.82
CA GLY A 56 8.26 -8.54 -15.08
C GLY A 56 6.74 -8.32 -14.96
N VAL A 57 6.10 -8.90 -13.93
CA VAL A 57 4.70 -9.33 -14.10
C VAL A 57 3.85 -9.19 -12.84
N TRP A 58 4.38 -8.59 -11.75
CA TRP A 58 3.64 -8.53 -10.48
C TRP A 58 2.31 -7.76 -10.61
N LEU A 59 2.26 -6.77 -11.50
CA LEU A 59 1.04 -5.99 -11.78
C LEU A 59 -0.07 -6.85 -12.39
N ASP A 60 0.23 -7.93 -13.12
CA ASP A 60 -0.78 -8.82 -13.69
C ASP A 60 -1.54 -9.61 -12.60
N TYR A 61 -0.91 -9.74 -11.43
CA TYR A 61 -1.52 -10.33 -10.23
C TYR A 61 -2.26 -9.29 -9.40
N VAL A 62 -2.11 -7.99 -9.69
CA VAL A 62 -2.78 -6.92 -8.97
C VAL A 62 -4.09 -6.58 -9.68
N TYR A 63 -5.19 -6.68 -8.93
CA TYR A 63 -6.46 -6.11 -9.37
C TYR A 63 -6.53 -4.62 -9.13
N ARG A 64 -6.19 -4.19 -7.91
CA ARG A 64 -6.27 -2.78 -7.51
C ARG A 64 -5.46 -2.51 -6.25
N LEU A 65 -4.87 -1.32 -6.18
CA LEU A 65 -4.28 -0.74 -4.98
C LEU A 65 -5.17 0.41 -4.53
N PHE A 66 -5.65 0.36 -3.30
CA PHE A 66 -6.46 1.39 -2.68
C PHE A 66 -5.64 2.06 -1.59
N TYR A 67 -5.66 3.39 -1.61
CA TYR A 67 -5.07 4.21 -0.55
C TYR A 67 -6.20 5.08 0.01
N TYR A 68 -6.44 4.98 1.31
CA TYR A 68 -7.39 5.87 1.98
C TYR A 68 -6.67 6.59 3.11
N ASP A 69 -6.60 7.91 2.97
CA ASP A 69 -6.13 8.79 4.03
C ASP A 69 -7.36 9.52 4.60
N ALA A 70 -8.17 8.75 5.32
CA ALA A 70 -9.32 9.29 6.01
C ALA A 70 -8.92 9.63 7.44
N GLN A 71 -9.41 10.75 7.95
CA GLN A 71 -9.37 11.01 9.38
C GLN A 71 -10.09 9.87 10.12
N PRO A 72 -9.58 9.41 11.28
CA PRO A 72 -10.27 8.41 12.08
C PRO A 72 -11.73 8.84 12.30
N PHE A 73 -12.66 7.91 12.18
CA PHE A 73 -14.07 8.20 12.45
C PHE A 73 -14.22 8.74 13.88
N GLN A 74 -14.56 10.02 14.01
CA GLN A 74 -14.63 10.71 15.31
C GLN A 74 -15.94 10.47 16.06
N GLY A 75 -16.81 9.56 15.57
CA GLY A 75 -18.06 9.22 16.25
C GLY A 75 -19.18 10.25 16.09
N VAL A 76 -18.98 11.34 15.35
CA VAL A 76 -20.06 12.32 15.09
C VAL A 76 -20.96 11.75 14.00
N VAL A 77 -22.02 11.07 14.42
CA VAL A 77 -23.15 10.75 13.54
C VAL A 77 -23.81 12.10 13.21
N VAL A 78 -23.56 12.60 12.00
CA VAL A 78 -24.35 13.72 11.48
C VAL A 78 -25.76 13.17 11.28
N GLN A 79 -26.66 13.52 12.19
CA GLN A 79 -28.09 13.29 12.00
C GLN A 79 -28.55 14.24 10.91
N TRP A 80 -28.89 13.68 9.74
CA TRP A 80 -29.62 14.37 8.69
C TRP A 80 -31.09 14.50 9.06
#